data_AF-A0A257PJA8-F1
#
_entry.id   AF-A0A257PJA8-F1
#
_cell.length_a   1.000
_cell.length_b   1.000
_cell.length_c   1.000
_cell.angle_alpha   90.00
_cell.angle_beta   90.00
_cell.angle_gamma   90.00
#
_symmetry.space_group_name_H-M   'P 1'
#
loop_
_entity.id
_entity.type
_entity.pdbx_description
1 polymer ?
#
loop_
_entity_poly.entity_id
_entity_poly.type
_entity_poly.pdbx_seq_one_letter_code
_entity_poly.pdbx_strand_id
1 'polypeptide(L)'
;MTKHAETRVVPYSPAQLFALVADVGKYPQFLPWCAGARIRSHVGNEMVADLSIGFGPFREGFTSRVTLCPPGEDGACAVKVKYENGPFKYLNNRWNFAPHPQGCL
;
A
#
# COMPACT_ATOMS: atom_id res chain seq x y z
N MET A 1 -0.22 -1.34 -21.40
CA MET A 1 -0.26 -1.33 -19.91
C MET A 1 -1.14 -0.17 -19.48
N THR A 2 -2.24 -0.44 -18.80
CA THR A 2 -3.09 0.62 -18.22
C THR A 2 -2.35 1.22 -17.03
N LYS A 3 -2.26 2.56 -16.99
CA LYS A 3 -1.69 3.29 -15.87
C LYS A 3 -2.79 4.16 -15.28
N HIS A 4 -2.86 4.20 -13.97
CA HIS A 4 -3.75 5.09 -13.23
C HIS A 4 -2.91 5.83 -12.19
N ALA A 5 -3.18 7.12 -12.01
CA ALA A 5 -2.52 7.97 -11.03
C ALA A 5 -3.56 8.93 -10.47
N GLU A 6 -3.55 9.07 -9.14
CA GLU A 6 -4.38 10.01 -8.41
C GLU A 6 -3.46 10.79 -7.45
N THR A 7 -3.73 12.08 -7.29
CA THR A 7 -3.06 12.94 -6.33
C THR A 7 -4.13 13.69 -5.55
N ARG A 8 -4.01 13.72 -4.23
CA ARG A 8 -5.01 14.34 -3.36
C ARG A 8 -4.38 14.89 -2.10
N VAL A 9 -4.78 16.11 -1.74
CA VAL A 9 -4.45 16.69 -0.43
C VAL A 9 -5.43 16.17 0.62
N VAL A 10 -4.92 15.67 1.73
CA VAL A 10 -5.72 15.16 2.86
C VAL A 10 -5.23 15.73 4.20
N PRO A 11 -6.13 15.90 5.19
CA PRO A 11 -5.84 16.55 6.47
C PRO A 11 -5.15 15.62 7.49
N TYR A 12 -4.13 14.88 7.06
CA TYR A 12 -3.33 13.98 7.89
C TYR A 12 -1.85 14.17 7.59
N SER A 13 -0.97 13.87 8.54
CA SER A 13 0.46 13.98 8.30
C SER A 13 0.96 12.86 7.37
N PRO A 14 2.07 13.08 6.64
CA PRO A 14 2.70 12.03 5.84
C PRO A 14 2.97 10.75 6.64
N ALA A 15 3.43 10.89 7.89
CA ALA A 15 3.70 9.77 8.78
C ALA A 15 2.43 8.98 9.15
N GLN A 16 1.29 9.64 9.35
CA GLN A 16 0.02 8.98 9.64
C GLN A 16 -0.46 8.15 8.44
N LEU A 17 -0.42 8.73 7.24
CA LEU A 17 -0.82 8.03 6.01
C LEU A 17 0.13 6.90 5.67
N PHE A 18 1.43 7.11 5.85
CA PHE A 18 2.43 6.08 5.70
C PHE A 18 2.17 4.90 6.64
N ALA A 19 1.91 5.15 7.92
CA ALA A 19 1.60 4.10 8.88
C ALA A 19 0.32 3.33 8.51
N LEU A 20 -0.70 4.04 8.02
CA LEU A 20 -1.94 3.43 7.54
C LEU A 20 -1.70 2.47 6.36
N VAL A 21 -0.91 2.89 5.37
CA VAL A 21 -0.61 2.09 4.17
C VAL A 21 0.45 1.01 4.43
N ALA A 22 1.35 1.23 5.39
CA ALA A 22 2.35 0.23 5.77
C ALA A 22 1.73 -0.95 6.53
N ASP A 23 0.61 -0.75 7.23
CA ASP A 23 -0.07 -1.78 8.02
C ASP A 23 -1.01 -2.65 7.17
N VAL A 24 -0.43 -3.36 6.21
CA VAL A 24 -1.15 -4.23 5.26
C VAL A 24 -1.99 -5.30 5.97
N GLY A 25 -1.57 -5.75 7.15
CA GLY A 25 -2.29 -6.76 7.93
C GLY A 25 -3.67 -6.30 8.42
N LYS A 26 -3.87 -4.98 8.57
CA LYS A 26 -5.15 -4.40 9.01
C LYS A 26 -6.14 -4.13 7.88
N TYR A 27 -5.72 -4.28 6.62
CA TYR A 27 -6.58 -3.99 5.47
C TYR A 27 -7.96 -4.65 5.51
N PRO A 28 -8.13 -5.91 5.96
CA PRO A 28 -9.46 -6.53 6.08
C PRO A 28 -10.40 -5.83 7.06
N GLN A 29 -9.89 -5.01 7.98
CA GLN A 29 -10.70 -4.31 8.98
C GLN A 29 -11.42 -3.09 8.42
N PHE A 30 -10.90 -2.49 7.35
CA PHE A 30 -11.39 -1.21 6.84
C PHE A 30 -11.55 -1.15 5.32
N LEU A 31 -10.93 -2.05 4.55
CA LEU A 31 -11.18 -2.18 3.13
C LEU A 31 -12.31 -3.19 2.91
N PRO A 32 -13.53 -2.77 2.53
CA PRO A 32 -14.67 -3.67 2.38
C PRO A 32 -14.46 -4.79 1.36
N TRP A 33 -13.46 -4.65 0.48
CA TRP A 33 -13.16 -5.59 -0.59
C TRP A 33 -11.95 -6.47 -0.25
N CYS A 34 -11.27 -6.22 0.87
CA CYS A 34 -10.16 -7.04 1.31
C CYS A 34 -10.68 -8.20 2.16
N ALA A 35 -10.79 -9.38 1.54
CA ALA A 35 -11.26 -10.59 2.20
C ALA A 35 -10.21 -11.20 3.16
N GLY A 36 -8.94 -10.79 3.05
CA GLY A 36 -7.87 -11.25 3.92
C GLY A 36 -6.51 -10.67 3.55
N ALA A 37 -5.66 -10.53 4.56
CA ALA A 37 -4.28 -10.11 4.42
C ALA A 37 -3.39 -11.02 5.28
N ARG A 38 -2.30 -11.53 4.70
CA ARG A 38 -1.33 -12.37 5.41
C ARG A 38 0.07 -11.87 5.13
N ILE A 39 0.80 -11.53 6.19
CA ILE A 39 2.22 -11.19 6.09
C ILE A 39 3.03 -12.49 6.04
N ARG A 40 3.79 -12.71 4.97
CA ARG A 40 4.67 -13.88 4.79
C ARG A 40 6.01 -13.67 5.45
N SER A 41 6.58 -12.50 5.27
CA SER A 41 7.86 -12.10 5.83
C SER A 41 7.91 -10.59 5.99
N HIS A 42 8.68 -10.13 6.97
CA HIS A 42 8.97 -8.72 7.18
C HIS A 42 10.40 -8.61 7.68
N VAL A 43 11.29 -8.02 6.88
CA VAL A 43 12.72 -7.88 7.16
C VAL A 43 13.13 -6.44 6.91
N GLY A 44 13.47 -5.72 7.97
CA GLY A 44 13.81 -4.30 7.90
C GLY A 44 12.67 -3.50 7.27
N ASN A 45 12.95 -2.89 6.13
CA ASN A 45 12.00 -2.06 5.39
C ASN A 45 11.30 -2.80 4.25
N GLU A 46 11.39 -4.13 4.19
CA GLU A 46 10.76 -4.92 3.14
C GLU A 46 9.84 -5.99 3.72
N MET A 47 8.65 -6.10 3.14
CA MET A 47 7.62 -7.02 3.56
C MET A 47 7.04 -7.75 2.35
N VAL A 48 6.79 -9.05 2.49
CA VAL A 48 6.03 -9.82 1.50
C VAL A 48 4.67 -10.15 2.09
N ALA A 49 3.61 -9.81 1.38
CA ALA A 49 2.24 -9.99 1.84
C ALA A 49 1.34 -10.60 0.75
N ASP A 50 0.50 -11.53 1.18
CA ASP A 50 -0.60 -12.08 0.39
C ASP A 50 -1.86 -11.28 0.70
N LEU A 51 -2.48 -10.71 -0.33
CA LEU A 51 -3.77 -10.03 -0.25
C LEU A 51 -4.82 -10.82 -1.01
N SER A 52 -5.96 -11.05 -0.37
CA SER A 52 -7.16 -11.61 -1.00
C SER A 52 -8.16 -10.48 -1.20
N ILE A 53 -8.38 -10.07 -2.45
CA ILE A 53 -9.35 -9.03 -2.81
C ILE A 53 -10.57 -9.69 -3.47
N GLY A 54 -11.76 -9.27 -3.06
CA GLY A 54 -13.02 -9.74 -3.59
C GLY A 54 -13.89 -8.58 -4.08
N PHE A 55 -14.37 -8.65 -5.32
CA PHE A 55 -15.34 -7.70 -5.87
C PHE A 55 -16.43 -8.47 -6.63
N GLY A 56 -17.64 -8.50 -6.08
CA GLY A 56 -18.74 -9.28 -6.65
C GLY A 56 -18.40 -10.79 -6.69
N PRO A 57 -18.58 -11.49 -7.83
CA PRO A 57 -18.29 -12.92 -7.95
C PRO A 57 -16.79 -13.25 -8.03
N PHE A 58 -15.92 -12.24 -8.16
CA PHE A 58 -14.48 -12.43 -8.28
C PHE A 58 -13.83 -12.39 -6.91
N ARG A 59 -13.05 -13.42 -6.58
CA ARG A 59 -12.20 -13.46 -5.39
C ARG A 59 -10.84 -13.93 -5.83
N GLU A 60 -9.84 -13.04 -5.73
CA GLU A 60 -8.50 -13.36 -6.18
C GLU A 60 -7.44 -12.95 -5.17
N GLY A 61 -6.45 -13.82 -5.04
CA GLY A 61 -5.30 -13.62 -4.18
C GLY A 61 -4.08 -13.24 -5.00
N PHE A 62 -3.30 -12.27 -4.52
CA PHE A 62 -2.00 -11.98 -5.08
C PHE A 62 -0.96 -11.74 -3.98
N THR A 63 0.27 -12.10 -4.27
CA THR A 63 1.44 -11.85 -3.45
C THR A 63 2.14 -10.60 -3.96
N SER A 64 2.45 -9.70 -3.03
CA SER A 64 3.18 -8.47 -3.32
C SER A 64 4.34 -8.27 -2.36
N ARG A 65 5.42 -7.69 -2.89
CA ARG A 65 6.58 -7.21 -2.14
C ARG A 65 6.43 -5.72 -1.92
N VAL A 66 6.37 -5.33 -0.66
CA VAL A 66 6.18 -3.96 -0.18
C VAL A 66 7.52 -3.46 0.38
N THR A 67 8.07 -2.42 -0.23
CA THR A 67 9.23 -1.69 0.29
C THR A 67 8.73 -0.41 0.95
N LEU A 68 9.00 -0.30 2.25
CA LEU A 68 8.66 0.82 3.11
C LEU A 68 9.80 1.85 3.07
N CYS A 69 9.51 3.08 2.69
CA CYS A 69 10.44 4.20 2.76
C CYS A 69 9.94 5.16 3.86
N PRO A 70 10.38 4.99 5.12
CA PRO A 70 9.90 5.79 6.24
C PRO A 70 10.27 7.28 6.09
N PRO A 71 9.60 8.18 6.84
CA PRO A 71 9.85 9.63 6.77
C PRO A 71 11.31 10.00 7.01
N GLY A 72 11.88 10.79 6.11
CA GLY A 72 13.19 11.43 6.28
C GLY A 72 13.11 12.73 7.10
N GLU A 73 14.22 13.46 7.17
CA GLU A 73 14.28 14.78 7.84
C GLU A 73 13.35 15.82 7.21
N ASP A 74 13.07 15.69 5.91
CA ASP A 74 12.13 16.50 5.15
C ASP A 74 10.66 16.09 5.36
N GLY A 75 10.40 15.05 6.16
CA GLY A 75 9.06 14.54 6.45
C GLY A 75 8.41 13.78 5.29
N ALA A 76 9.09 13.61 4.15
CA ALA A 76 8.57 12.88 3.00
C ALA A 76 8.78 11.37 3.16
N CYS A 77 7.82 10.58 2.72
CA CYS A 77 7.88 9.11 2.79
C CYS A 77 7.16 8.46 1.61
N ALA A 78 7.38 7.15 1.43
CA ALA A 78 6.77 6.41 0.33
C ALA A 78 6.58 4.93 0.65
N VAL A 79 5.62 4.30 -0.03
CA VAL A 79 5.45 2.85 -0.04
C VAL A 79 5.50 2.38 -1.49
N LYS A 80 6.41 1.45 -1.80
CA LYS A 80 6.54 0.86 -3.13
C LYS A 80 6.05 -0.57 -3.08
N VAL A 81 5.15 -0.93 -3.98
CA VAL A 81 4.57 -2.27 -4.06
C VAL A 81 4.90 -2.86 -5.42
N LYS A 82 5.59 -4.00 -5.40
CA LYS A 82 5.89 -4.80 -6.58
C LYS A 82 5.10 -6.09 -6.50
N TYR A 83 4.49 -6.45 -7.62
CA TYR A 83 3.90 -7.76 -7.80
C TYR A 83 4.96 -8.87 -7.72
N GLU A 84 4.61 -9.98 -7.07
CA GLU A 84 5.46 -11.16 -6.98
C GLU A 84 4.78 -12.40 -7.59
N ASN A 85 3.51 -12.65 -7.26
CA ASN A 85 2.78 -13.83 -7.74
C ASN A 85 1.25 -13.64 -7.70
N GLY A 86 0.50 -14.42 -8.50
CA GLY A 86 -0.97 -14.34 -8.59
C GLY A 86 -1.52 -14.30 -10.04
N PRO A 87 -2.73 -13.74 -10.24
CA PRO A 87 -3.44 -13.73 -11.53
C PRO A 87 -2.99 -12.61 -12.48
N PHE A 88 -2.36 -11.55 -11.95
CA PHE A 88 -2.03 -10.35 -12.72
C PHE A 88 -0.73 -10.56 -13.49
N LYS A 89 -0.65 -10.02 -14.71
CA LYS A 89 0.63 -10.03 -15.47
C LYS A 89 1.62 -9.00 -14.91
N TYR A 90 1.11 -7.85 -14.48
CA TYR A 90 1.91 -6.76 -13.93
C TYR A 90 1.07 -5.94 -12.95
N LEU A 91 1.57 -5.74 -11.74
CA LEU A 91 1.03 -4.77 -10.78
C LEU A 91 2.22 -4.03 -10.13
N ASN A 92 2.26 -2.72 -10.32
CA ASN A 92 3.24 -1.85 -9.67
C ASN A 92 2.48 -0.66 -9.11
N ASN A 93 2.56 -0.48 -7.80
CA ASN A 93 1.89 0.60 -7.11
C ASN A 93 2.92 1.37 -6.29
N ARG A 94 2.78 2.69 -6.26
CA ARG A 94 3.65 3.57 -5.50
C ARG A 94 2.80 4.63 -4.82
N TRP A 95 2.89 4.66 -3.50
CA TRP A 95 2.37 5.73 -2.66
C TRP A 95 3.51 6.67 -2.34
N ASN A 96 3.31 7.97 -2.57
CA ASN A 96 4.21 9.01 -2.10
C ASN A 96 3.40 9.89 -1.15
N PHE A 97 4.06 10.35 -0.10
CA PHE A 97 3.48 11.21 0.91
C PHE A 97 4.45 12.37 1.11
N ALA A 98 4.00 13.59 0.87
CA ALA A 98 4.81 14.79 1.06
C ALA A 98 4.11 15.77 2.01
N PRO A 99 4.84 16.49 2.87
CA PRO A 99 4.26 17.54 3.68
C PRO A 99 3.53 18.58 2.84
N HIS A 100 2.34 18.97 3.27
CA HIS A 100 1.55 20.02 2.65
C HIS A 100 0.99 20.94 3.75
N PRO A 101 0.79 22.25 3.51
CA PRO A 101 0.25 23.17 4.52
C PRO A 101 -1.09 22.73 5.14
N GLN A 102 -1.86 21.91 4.42
CA GLN A 102 -3.14 21.36 4.85
C GLN A 102 -3.07 19.89 5.34
N GLY A 103 -1.87 19.32 5.49
CA GLY A 103 -1.66 17.93 5.89
C GLY A 103 -0.61 17.23 5.02
N CYS A 104 -1.06 16.41 4.07
CA CYS A 104 -0.21 15.65 3.17
C CYS A 104 -0.72 15.72 1.73
N LEU A 105 0.23 15.73 0.79
CA LEU A 105 0.03 15.53 -0.65
C LEU A 105 0.43 14.10 -1.06
#